data_AF-A0A392PCX9-F1
#
_entry.id   AF-A0A392PCX9-F1
#
_cell.length_a   1.000
_cell.length_b   1.000
_cell.length_c   1.000
_cell.angle_alpha   90.00
_cell.angle_beta   90.00
_cell.angle_gamma   90.00
#
_symmetry.space_group_name_H-M   'P 1'
#
loop_
_entity.id
_entity.type
_entity.pdbx_description
1 polymer ?
#
loop_
_entity_poly.entity_id
_entity_poly.type
_entity_poly.pdbx_seq_one_letter_code
_entity_poly.pdbx_strand_id
1 'polypeptide(L)' 'SVEACRRNIKFNGSVAVSKVESHLADARVYMLENPNKFDVVDLDPYGSPSVFLDSAVQSVADG' A
#
# COMPACT_ATOMS: atom_id res chain seq x y z
N SER A 1 -3.72 1.99 13.39
CA SER A 1 -4.90 1.29 12.84
C SER A 1 -5.39 2.03 11.60
N VAL A 2 -6.21 1.41 10.76
CA VAL A 2 -6.71 2.05 9.52
C VAL A 2 -7.59 3.26 9.81
N GLU A 3 -8.30 3.30 10.95
CA GLU A 3 -9.06 4.47 11.39
C GLU A 3 -8.15 5.67 11.66
N ALA A 4 -6.95 5.44 12.21
CA ALA A 4 -5.96 6.49 12.40
C ALA A 4 -5.42 7.01 11.06
N CYS A 5 -5.13 6.13 10.10
CA CYS A 5 -4.74 6.53 8.75
C CYS A 5 -5.82 7.39 8.09
N ARG A 6 -7.09 6.95 8.14
CA ARG A 6 -8.24 7.72 7.61
C ARG A 6 -8.38 9.09 8.27
N ARG A 7 -8.18 9.17 9.59
CA ARG A 7 -8.22 10.43 10.33
C ARG A 7 -7.08 11.36 9.88
N ASN A 8 -5.88 10.83 9.71
CA ASN A 8 -4.71 11.59 9.29
C ASN A 8 -4.86 12.09 7.86
N ILE A 9 -5.41 11.29 6.95
CA ILE A 9 -5.72 11.73 5.58
C ILE A 9 -6.70 12.91 5.62
N LYS A 10 -7.80 12.80 6.37
CA LYS A 10 -8.78 13.90 6.54
C LYS A 10 -8.17 15.15 7.16
N PHE A 11 -7.27 14.98 8.14
CA PHE A 11 -6.58 16.09 8.81
C PHE A 11 -5.70 16.90 7.84
N ASN A 12 -5.09 16.26 6.84
CA ASN A 12 -4.27 16.92 5.81
C ASN A 12 -5.10 17.58 4.69
N GLY A 13 -6.44 17.61 4.81
CA GLY A 13 -7.32 18.38 3.93
C GLY A 13 -7.70 17.67 2.63
N SER A 14 -8.36 18.42 1.74
CA SER A 14 -9.03 17.90 0.55
C SER A 14 -8.09 17.25 -0.47
N VAL A 15 -6.87 17.78 -0.62
CA VAL A 15 -5.87 17.23 -1.56
C VAL A 15 -5.39 15.84 -1.12
N ALA A 16 -5.22 15.62 0.18
CA ALA A 16 -4.84 14.31 0.70
C ALA A 16 -6.00 13.30 0.51
N VAL A 17 -7.24 13.74 0.79
CA VAL A 17 -8.44 12.90 0.61
C VAL A 17 -8.64 12.44 -0.84
N SER A 18 -8.27 13.24 -1.84
CA SER A 18 -8.44 12.85 -3.25
C SER A 18 -7.31 12.01 -3.84
N LYS A 19 -6.16 11.89 -3.14
CA LYS A 19 -4.96 11.21 -3.65
C LYS A 19 -4.55 9.99 -2.83
N VAL A 20 -5.02 9.87 -1.60
CA VAL A 20 -4.57 8.85 -0.66
C VAL A 20 -5.75 7.98 -0.23
N GLU A 21 -5.62 6.68 -0.46
CA GLU A 21 -6.57 5.68 0.01
C GLU A 21 -5.92 4.81 1.10
N SER A 22 -6.74 4.30 2.02
CA SER A 22 -6.28 3.44 3.11
C SER A 22 -7.08 2.15 3.12
N HIS A 23 -6.36 1.03 3.07
CA HIS A 23 -6.93 -0.31 2.97
C HIS A 23 -6.67 -1.08 4.28
N LEU A 24 -7.66 -1.89 4.68
CA LEU A 24 -7.53 -2.86 5.78
C LEU A 24 -7.49 -4.25 5.16
N ALA A 25 -6.29 -4.72 4.81
CA ALA A 25 -6.07 -6.01 4.17
C ALA A 25 -4.66 -6.54 4.53
N ASP A 26 -4.44 -7.84 4.31
CA ASP A 26 -3.08 -8.40 4.29
C ASP A 26 -2.33 -7.82 3.09
N ALA A 27 -1.13 -7.27 3.32
CA ALA A 27 -0.37 -6.60 2.28
C ALA A 27 0.00 -7.53 1.11
N ARG A 28 0.27 -8.83 1.37
CA ARG A 28 0.61 -9.78 0.30
C ARG A 28 -0.58 -10.04 -0.59
N VAL A 29 -1.74 -10.31 0.02
CA VAL A 29 -2.99 -10.54 -0.72
C VAL A 29 -3.34 -9.30 -1.54
N TYR A 30 -3.27 -8.11 -0.93
CA TYR A 30 -3.58 -6.86 -1.62
C TYR A 30 -2.67 -6.62 -2.83
N MET A 31 -1.36 -6.89 -2.71
CA MET A 31 -0.43 -6.76 -3.83
C MET A 31 -0.72 -7.80 -4.93
N LEU A 32 -0.99 -9.07 -4.58
CA LEU A 32 -1.31 -10.12 -5.57
C LEU A 32 -2.62 -9.86 -6.33
N GLU A 33 -3.62 -9.25 -5.67
CA GLU A 33 -4.89 -8.87 -6.31
C GLU A 33 -4.76 -7.64 -7.22
N ASN A 34 -3.63 -6.93 -7.18
CA ASN A 34 -3.37 -5.72 -7.94
C ASN A 34 -2.07 -5.83 -8.77
N PRO A 35 -1.99 -6.77 -9.72
CA PRO A 35 -0.79 -6.98 -10.52
C PRO A 35 -0.51 -5.80 -11.46
N ASN A 36 0.77 -5.45 -11.64
CA ASN A 36 1.23 -4.35 -12.50
C ASN A 36 0.51 -3.01 -12.29
N LYS A 37 0.07 -2.73 -11.06
CA LYS A 37 -0.74 -1.55 -10.75
C LYS A 37 0.10 -0.38 -10.22
N PHE A 38 1.24 -0.65 -9.62
CA PHE A 38 2.02 0.35 -8.91
C PHE A 38 3.35 0.62 -9.62
N ASP A 39 3.72 1.88 -9.79
CA ASP A 39 5.06 2.21 -10.33
C ASP A 39 6.16 1.99 -9.27
N VAL A 40 5.81 2.16 -7.99
CA VAL A 40 6.73 2.03 -6.86
C VAL A 40 5.99 1.40 -5.68
N VAL A 41 6.65 0.46 -4.99
CA VAL A 41 6.18 -0.16 -3.74
C VAL A 41 7.24 0.00 -2.66
N ASP A 42 6.82 0.50 -1.49
CA ASP A 42 7.66 0.62 -0.30
C ASP A 42 7.26 -0.43 0.74
N LEU A 43 8.23 -1.21 1.23
CA LEU A 43 8.01 -2.33 2.15
C LEU A 43 8.73 -2.07 3.49
N ASP A 44 7.97 -1.70 4.52
CA ASP A 44 8.48 -1.48 5.88
C ASP A 44 7.76 -2.37 6.93
N PRO A 45 8.04 -3.68 6.97
CA PRO A 45 7.50 -4.57 7.99
C PRO A 45 8.40 -4.63 9.23
N TYR A 46 7.81 -4.98 10.38
CA TYR A 46 8.60 -5.34 11.55
C TYR A 46 9.45 -6.60 11.27
N GLY A 47 10.76 -6.43 11.16
CA GLY A 47 11.70 -7.53 10.92
C GLY A 47 12.16 -7.60 9.47
N SER A 48 11.85 -8.70 8.78
CA SER A 48 12.33 -8.95 7.42
C SER A 48 11.22 -8.78 6.37
N PRO A 49 11.48 -8.09 5.24
CA PRO A 49 10.52 -7.95 4.15
C PRO A 49 10.39 -9.19 3.25
N SER A 50 11.20 -10.23 3.47
CA SER A 50 11.31 -11.39 2.57
C SER A 50 9.96 -12.06 2.26
N VAL A 51 9.01 -12.04 3.19
CA VAL A 51 7.68 -12.65 2.99
C VAL A 51 6.77 -11.86 2.04
N PHE A 52 7.10 -10.61 1.74
CA PHE A 52 6.31 -9.71 0.89
C PHE A 52 6.92 -9.52 -0.51
N LEU A 53 8.20 -9.91 -0.70
CA LEU A 53 8.96 -9.61 -1.92
C LEU A 53 8.30 -10.18 -3.18
N ASP A 54 7.83 -11.43 -3.15
CA ASP A 54 7.19 -12.06 -4.30
C ASP A 54 5.93 -11.31 -4.75
N SER A 55 5.06 -11.00 -3.79
CA SER A 55 3.83 -10.24 -4.06
C SER A 55 4.12 -8.81 -4.52
N ALA A 56 5.13 -8.16 -3.95
CA ALA A 56 5.53 -6.81 -4.34
C ALA A 56 6.01 -6.74 -5.78
N VAL A 57 6.88 -7.68 -6.19
CA VAL A 57 7.38 -7.76 -7.57
C VAL A 57 6.24 -7.96 -8.56
N GLN A 58 5.25 -8.80 -8.24
CA GLN A 58 4.09 -9.01 -9.11
C GLN A 58 3.16 -7.79 -9.21
N SER A 59 3.16 -6.92 -8.21
CA SER A 59 2.29 -5.74 -8.16
C SER A 59 2.89 -4.50 -8.83
N VAL A 60 4.20 -4.47 -9.03
CA VAL A 60 4.91 -3.37 -9.68
C VAL A 60 4.76 -3.47 -11.19
N ALA A 61 4.43 -2.36 -11.85
CA ALA A 61 4.34 -2.30 -13.31
C ALA A 61 5.72 -2.33 -13.97
N ASP A 62 5.81 -2.97 -15.14
CA ASP A 62 7.00 -2.91 -15.98
C ASP A 62 7.22 -1.46 -16.47
N GLY A 63 8.43 -0.94 -16.25
CA GLY A 63 8.84 0.42 -16.63
C GLY A 63 9.35 0.55 -18.06
#